data_AF-A0A3C1Q5E1-F1
#
_entry.id   AF-A0A3C1Q5E1-F1
#
_cell.length_a   1.000
_cell.length_b   1.000
_cell.length_c   1.000
_cell.angle_alpha   90.00
_cell.angle_beta   90.00
_cell.angle_gamma   90.00
#
_symmetry.space_group_name_H-M   'P 1'
#
loop_
_entity.id
_entity.type
_entity.pdbx_description
1 polymer ?
#
loop_
_entity_poly.entity_id
_entity_poly.type
_entity_poly.pdbx_seq_one_letter_code
_entity_poly.pdbx_strand_id
1 'polypeptide(L)'
;MLAEPVPPSPRVVLTQRDVRELQLAKAAIRAGVEILLAESGIKADELSQIVLAGAFGTYLDTHAATAIGLLPDAGDARLVSLGNAAGQGVIMALASARAYKEARRLADVVEHVELGASPMFMEAFTESMFFVRG
;
A
#
# COMPACT_ATOMS: atom_id res chain seq x y z
N MET A 1 -41.30 -16.95 -21.98
CA MET A 1 -40.72 -17.26 -20.67
C MET A 1 -40.31 -15.92 -20.05
N LEU A 2 -41.16 -15.35 -19.19
CA LEU A 2 -40.85 -14.09 -18.51
C LEU A 2 -39.81 -14.40 -17.43
N ALA A 3 -38.70 -13.66 -17.42
CA ALA A 3 -37.68 -13.83 -16.39
C ALA A 3 -38.28 -13.47 -15.02
N GLU A 4 -38.06 -14.35 -14.04
CA GLU A 4 -38.39 -14.08 -12.63
C GLU A 4 -37.70 -12.78 -12.18
N PRO A 5 -38.38 -11.90 -11.43
CA PRO A 5 -37.78 -10.66 -10.94
C PRO A 5 -36.60 -10.99 -10.03
N VAL A 6 -35.43 -10.41 -10.33
CA VAL A 6 -34.26 -10.52 -9.46
C VAL A 6 -34.61 -9.89 -8.10
N PRO A 7 -34.50 -10.63 -6.98
CA PRO A 7 -34.81 -10.07 -5.67
C PRO A 7 -33.91 -8.86 -5.38
N PRO A 8 -34.41 -7.85 -4.65
CA PRO A 8 -33.59 -6.69 -4.31
C PRO A 8 -32.34 -7.15 -3.57
N SER A 9 -31.16 -6.74 -4.07
CA SER A 9 -29.88 -7.01 -3.42
C SER A 9 -29.96 -6.54 -1.96
N PRO A 10 -29.41 -7.30 -0.99
CA PRO A 10 -29.32 -6.83 0.39
C PRO A 10 -28.70 -5.43 0.44
N ARG A 11 -29.20 -4.57 1.34
CA ARG A 11 -28.71 -3.20 1.50
C ARG A 11 -27.21 -3.22 1.76
N VAL A 12 -26.44 -2.55 0.90
CA VAL A 12 -25.02 -2.29 1.13
C VAL A 12 -24.92 -1.23 2.21
N VAL A 13 -24.30 -1.57 3.35
CA VAL A 13 -24.14 -0.69 4.50
C VAL A 13 -22.67 -0.64 4.89
N LEU A 14 -22.22 0.51 5.40
CA LEU A 14 -20.92 0.68 6.04
C LEU A 14 -21.14 0.72 7.55
N THR A 15 -20.47 -0.15 8.29
CA THR A 15 -20.62 -0.26 9.74
C THR A 15 -19.41 0.33 10.47
N GLN A 16 -19.56 0.60 11.77
CA GLN A 16 -18.43 0.98 12.62
C GLN A 16 -17.34 -0.09 12.67
N ARG A 17 -17.71 -1.37 12.50
CA ARG A 17 -16.74 -2.47 12.42
C ARG A 17 -15.91 -2.34 11.14
N ASP A 18 -16.54 -2.06 10.00
CA ASP A 18 -15.82 -1.89 8.74
C ASP A 18 -14.84 -0.70 8.80
N VAL A 19 -15.26 0.41 9.43
CA VAL A 19 -14.37 1.55 9.70
C VAL A 19 -13.18 1.13 10.57
N ARG A 20 -13.41 0.28 11.58
CA ARG A 20 -12.34 -0.23 12.45
C ARG A 20 -11.36 -1.13 11.69
N GLU A 21 -11.84 -2.02 10.82
CA GLU A 21 -10.98 -2.85 9.98
C GLU A 21 -10.12 -2.00 9.03
N LEU A 22 -10.72 -0.95 8.44
CA LEU A 22 -9.97 0.00 7.61
C LEU A 22 -8.87 0.71 8.42
N GLN A 23 -9.18 1.16 9.65
CA GLN A 23 -8.19 1.78 10.54
C GLN A 23 -7.02 0.84 10.85
N LEU A 24 -7.31 -0.44 11.15
CA LEU A 24 -6.28 -1.43 11.43
C LEU A 24 -5.39 -1.66 10.19
N ALA A 25 -6.00 -1.85 9.02
CA ALA A 25 -5.26 -2.08 7.79
C ALA A 25 -4.38 -0.88 7.40
N LYS A 26 -4.94 0.33 7.43
CA LYS A 26 -4.20 1.54 7.04
C LYS A 26 -3.12 1.90 8.05
N ALA A 27 -3.33 1.64 9.35
CA ALA A 27 -2.32 1.81 10.38
C ALA A 27 -1.14 0.84 10.21
N ALA A 28 -1.40 -0.42 9.87
CA ALA A 28 -0.34 -1.40 9.63
C ALA A 28 0.56 -1.00 8.44
N ILE A 29 -0.05 -0.53 7.35
CA ILE A 29 0.69 -0.05 6.17
C ILE A 29 1.52 1.19 6.54
N ARG A 30 0.91 2.20 7.17
CA ARG A 30 1.59 3.44 7.53
C ARG A 30 2.75 3.19 8.51
N ALA A 31 2.53 2.37 9.54
CA ALA A 31 3.59 2.00 10.50
C ALA A 31 4.78 1.31 9.82
N GLY A 32 4.50 0.41 8.87
CA GLY A 32 5.56 -0.22 8.09
C GLY A 32 6.37 0.79 7.27
N VAL A 33 5.70 1.77 6.66
CA VAL A 33 6.38 2.85 5.92
C VAL A 33 7.24 3.72 6.85
N GLU A 34 6.71 4.13 8.00
CA GLU A 34 7.47 4.95 8.96
C GLU A 34 8.71 4.22 9.49
N ILE A 35 8.61 2.93 9.81
CA ILE A 35 9.77 2.13 10.22
C ILE A 35 10.80 2.05 9.11
N LEU A 36 10.39 1.79 7.86
CA LEU A 36 11.33 1.69 6.74
C LEU A 36 12.03 3.03 6.46
N LEU A 37 11.33 4.16 6.59
CA LEU A 37 11.92 5.50 6.50
C LEU A 37 12.95 5.73 7.62
N ALA A 38 12.60 5.37 8.86
CA ALA A 38 13.50 5.48 10.00
C ALA A 38 14.76 4.61 9.85
N GLU A 39 14.62 3.33 9.49
CA GLU A 39 15.74 2.40 9.28
C GLU A 39 16.65 2.82 8.12
N SER A 40 16.09 3.41 7.06
CA SER A 40 16.87 3.92 5.92
C SER A 40 17.48 5.31 6.15
N GLY A 41 17.07 6.02 7.21
CA GLY A 41 17.49 7.39 7.48
C GLY A 41 16.96 8.41 6.45
N ILE A 42 15.91 8.06 5.71
CA ILE A 42 15.29 8.89 4.66
C ILE A 42 14.03 9.54 5.26
N LYS A 43 13.86 10.84 5.04
CA LYS A 43 12.62 11.53 5.40
C LYS A 43 11.56 11.36 4.32
N ALA A 44 10.29 11.41 4.72
CA ALA A 44 9.17 11.27 3.79
C ALA A 44 9.19 12.35 2.68
N ASP A 45 9.56 13.59 3.01
CA ASP A 45 9.65 14.72 2.07
C ASP A 45 10.85 14.63 1.11
N GLU A 46 11.77 13.70 1.33
CA GLU A 46 12.89 13.40 0.42
C GLU A 46 12.50 12.36 -0.65
N LEU A 47 11.31 11.75 -0.54
CA LEU A 47 10.82 10.81 -1.54
C LEU A 47 10.51 11.52 -2.85
N SER A 48 11.16 11.10 -3.94
CA SER A 48 10.84 11.60 -5.28
C SER A 48 9.58 10.96 -5.87
N GLN A 49 9.25 9.73 -5.45
CA GLN A 49 8.16 8.95 -6.02
C GLN A 49 7.65 7.89 -5.03
N ILE A 50 6.33 7.70 -4.99
CA ILE A 50 5.68 6.55 -4.33
C ILE A 50 4.97 5.72 -5.39
N VAL A 51 5.30 4.44 -5.43
CA VAL A 51 4.79 3.49 -6.43
C VAL A 51 3.83 2.51 -5.78
N LEU A 52 2.58 2.53 -6.22
CA LEU A 52 1.50 1.69 -5.72
C LEU A 52 1.23 0.55 -6.71
N ALA A 53 1.55 -0.67 -6.31
CA ALA A 53 1.28 -1.87 -7.09
C ALA A 53 0.14 -2.70 -6.51
N GLY A 54 -0.35 -3.65 -7.30
CA GLY A 54 -1.43 -4.56 -6.94
C GLY A 54 -2.82 -4.01 -7.23
N ALA A 55 -3.83 -4.87 -7.07
CA ALA A 55 -5.23 -4.50 -7.27
C ALA A 55 -5.66 -3.32 -6.39
N PHE A 56 -5.12 -3.26 -5.17
CA PHE A 56 -5.33 -2.14 -4.26
C PHE A 56 -4.77 -0.83 -4.84
N GLY A 57 -3.49 -0.81 -5.27
CA GLY A 57 -2.86 0.38 -5.84
C GLY A 57 -3.48 0.86 -7.16
N THR A 58 -4.10 -0.03 -7.94
CA THR A 58 -4.68 0.29 -9.26
C THR A 58 -5.82 1.28 -9.19
N TYR A 59 -6.68 1.15 -8.17
CA TYR A 59 -7.90 1.95 -8.01
C TYR A 59 -7.84 2.88 -6.81
N LEU A 60 -6.68 2.98 -6.16
CA LEU A 60 -6.52 3.84 -5.01
C LEU A 60 -6.52 5.31 -5.45
N ASP A 61 -7.52 6.06 -4.99
CA ASP A 61 -7.47 7.51 -5.05
C ASP A 61 -6.39 8.00 -4.09
N THR A 62 -5.38 8.66 -4.66
CA THR A 62 -4.21 9.11 -3.91
C THR A 62 -4.54 10.21 -2.91
N HIS A 63 -5.47 11.11 -3.25
CA HIS A 63 -5.92 12.15 -2.33
C HIS A 63 -6.67 11.55 -1.15
N ALA A 64 -7.56 10.58 -1.41
CA ALA A 64 -8.25 9.85 -0.35
C ALA A 64 -7.28 9.05 0.52
N ALA A 65 -6.28 8.38 -0.07
CA ALA A 65 -5.25 7.65 0.65
C ALA A 65 -4.45 8.56 1.60
N THR A 66 -4.03 9.73 1.13
CA THR A 66 -3.36 10.74 1.97
C THR A 66 -4.31 11.27 3.05
N ALA A 67 -5.56 11.59 2.71
CA ALA A 67 -6.54 12.13 3.65
C ALA A 67 -6.85 11.17 4.82
N ILE A 68 -6.90 9.86 4.56
CA ILE A 68 -7.08 8.87 5.63
C ILE A 68 -5.78 8.58 6.41
N GLY A 69 -4.63 9.11 5.97
CA GLY A 69 -3.33 8.90 6.58
C GLY A 69 -2.71 7.54 6.25
N LEU A 70 -3.03 6.97 5.09
CA LEU A 70 -2.44 5.73 4.61
C LEU A 70 -1.01 5.94 4.10
N LEU A 71 -0.79 7.04 3.36
CA LEU A 71 0.51 7.41 2.81
C LEU A 71 1.19 8.45 3.71
N PRO A 72 2.54 8.47 3.77
CA PRO A 72 3.26 9.53 4.46
C PRO A 72 3.06 10.89 3.80
N ASP A 73 3.27 11.95 4.56
CA ASP A 73 3.34 13.30 4.00
C ASP A 73 4.66 13.43 3.24
N ALA A 74 4.60 13.13 1.95
CA ALA A 74 5.77 13.01 1.09
C ALA A 74 6.00 14.26 0.23
N GLY A 75 5.45 15.41 0.64
CA GLY A 75 5.59 16.68 -0.08
C GLY A 75 5.21 16.56 -1.56
N ASP A 76 6.17 16.85 -2.45
CA ASP A 76 5.99 16.84 -3.91
C ASP A 76 6.20 15.47 -4.56
N ALA A 77 6.29 14.39 -3.78
CA ALA A 77 6.52 13.04 -4.30
C ALA A 77 5.49 12.66 -5.36
N ARG A 78 5.96 12.17 -6.52
CA ARG A 78 5.06 11.72 -7.57
C ARG A 78 4.39 10.41 -7.16
N LEU A 79 3.06 10.38 -7.19
CA LEU A 79 2.30 9.15 -6.94
C LEU A 79 2.03 8.42 -8.26
N VAL A 80 2.43 7.15 -8.35
CA VAL A 80 2.28 6.33 -9.57
C VAL A 80 1.66 4.98 -9.24
N SER A 81 0.62 4.62 -9.98
CA SER A 81 0.02 3.28 -9.89
C SER A 81 0.54 2.37 -10.99
N LEU A 82 0.99 1.16 -10.65
CA LEU A 82 1.61 0.19 -11.57
C LEU A 82 0.76 -1.07 -11.85
N GLY A 83 -0.50 -1.09 -11.44
CA GLY A 83 -1.34 -2.26 -11.71
C GLY A 83 -0.77 -3.55 -11.11
N ASN A 84 -0.97 -4.69 -11.78
CA ASN A 84 -0.35 -5.96 -11.39
C ASN A 84 1.15 -6.02 -11.78
N ALA A 85 2.00 -5.35 -10.99
CA ALA A 85 3.43 -5.30 -11.22
C ALA A 85 4.11 -6.69 -11.19
N ALA A 86 3.64 -7.60 -10.33
CA ALA A 86 4.16 -8.96 -10.26
C ALA A 86 3.93 -9.73 -11.58
N GLY A 87 2.70 -9.66 -12.12
CA GLY A 87 2.37 -10.26 -13.41
C GLY A 87 3.19 -9.69 -14.56
N GLN A 88 3.36 -8.36 -14.60
CA GLN A 88 4.21 -7.71 -15.60
C GLN A 88 5.68 -8.14 -15.47
N GLY A 89 6.20 -8.24 -14.23
CA GLY A 89 7.55 -8.71 -13.95
C GLY A 89 7.80 -10.14 -14.46
N VAL A 90 6.82 -11.05 -14.33
CA VAL A 90 6.90 -12.41 -14.88
C VAL A 90 7.02 -12.38 -16.41
N ILE A 91 6.17 -11.59 -17.09
CA ILE A 91 6.21 -11.46 -18.55
C ILE A 91 7.58 -10.94 -19.00
N MET A 92 8.09 -9.88 -18.34
CA MET A 92 9.40 -9.31 -18.63
C MET A 92 10.52 -10.33 -18.46
N ALA A 93 10.50 -11.09 -17.36
CA ALA A 93 11.49 -12.09 -17.05
C ALA A 93 11.46 -13.28 -18.04
N LEU A 94 10.27 -13.74 -18.45
CA LEU A 94 10.10 -14.80 -19.44
C LEU A 94 10.55 -14.36 -20.84
N ALA A 95 10.28 -13.10 -21.21
CA ALA A 95 10.61 -12.57 -22.53
C ALA A 95 12.08 -12.13 -22.66
N SER A 96 12.81 -11.93 -21.56
CA SER A 96 14.16 -11.37 -21.59
C SER A 96 15.08 -11.99 -20.53
N ALA A 97 16.10 -12.70 -21.00
CA ALA A 97 17.16 -13.23 -20.13
C ALA A 97 17.89 -12.12 -19.35
N ARG A 98 17.97 -10.90 -19.89
CA ARG A 98 18.52 -9.75 -19.19
C ARG A 98 17.62 -9.32 -18.03
N ALA A 99 16.30 -9.21 -18.26
CA ALA A 99 15.35 -8.86 -17.22
C ALA A 99 15.30 -9.92 -16.11
N TYR A 100 15.36 -11.20 -16.46
CA TYR A 100 15.45 -12.28 -15.48
C TYR A 100 16.72 -12.20 -14.61
N LYS A 101 17.88 -11.92 -15.23
CA LYS A 101 19.14 -11.71 -14.47
C LYS A 101 19.03 -10.52 -13.53
N GLU A 102 18.42 -9.42 -13.96
CA GLU A 102 18.23 -8.25 -13.12
C GLU A 102 17.29 -8.54 -11.94
N ALA A 103 16.19 -9.26 -12.16
CA ALA A 103 15.30 -9.67 -11.08
C ALA A 103 16.02 -10.53 -10.02
N ARG A 104 16.90 -11.44 -10.44
CA ARG A 104 17.76 -12.21 -9.52
C ARG A 104 18.72 -11.32 -8.74
N ARG A 105 19.41 -10.40 -9.43
CA ARG A 105 20.31 -9.44 -8.79
C ARG A 105 19.59 -8.59 -7.74
N LEU A 106 18.38 -8.14 -8.04
CA LEU A 106 17.54 -7.39 -7.09
C LEU A 106 17.18 -8.26 -5.88
N ALA A 107 16.79 -9.51 -6.09
CA ALA A 107 16.51 -10.43 -4.98
C ALA A 107 17.72 -10.64 -4.05
N ASP A 108 18.94 -10.58 -4.59
CA ASP A 108 20.17 -10.73 -3.80
C ASP A 108 20.53 -9.49 -2.95
N VAL A 109 19.99 -8.30 -3.28
CA VAL A 109 20.30 -7.04 -2.58
C VAL A 109 19.13 -6.45 -1.80
N VAL A 110 17.93 -7.03 -1.91
CA VAL A 110 16.77 -6.62 -1.12
C VAL A 110 16.91 -7.20 0.29
N GLU A 111 16.90 -6.32 1.28
CA GLU A 111 16.95 -6.70 2.69
C GLU A 111 15.55 -6.78 3.29
N HIS A 112 15.31 -7.83 4.08
CA HIS A 112 14.04 -7.97 4.80
C HIS A 112 14.14 -7.30 6.17
N VAL A 113 13.23 -6.35 6.41
CA VAL A 113 13.08 -5.70 7.73
C VAL A 113 11.90 -6.34 8.46
N GLU A 114 12.17 -6.93 9.63
CA GLU A 114 11.16 -7.56 10.47
C GLU A 114 10.38 -6.51 11.28
N LEU A 115 9.33 -5.96 10.66
CA LEU A 115 8.55 -4.86 11.25
C LEU A 115 7.92 -5.20 12.61
N GLY A 116 7.41 -6.42 12.78
CA GLY A 116 6.72 -6.84 14.00
C GLY A 116 7.63 -6.96 15.24
N ALA A 117 8.95 -7.08 15.03
CA ALA A 117 9.95 -7.08 16.09
C ALA A 117 10.50 -5.67 16.37
N SER A 118 10.18 -4.68 15.53
CA SER A 118 10.65 -3.31 15.73
C SER A 118 10.04 -2.73 17.01
N PRO A 119 10.86 -2.15 17.91
CA PRO A 119 10.35 -1.49 19.11
C PRO A 119 9.43 -0.29 18.78
N MET A 120 9.56 0.27 17.58
CA MET A 120 8.75 1.40 17.09
C MET A 120 7.37 0.97 16.57
N PHE A 121 7.14 -0.33 16.32
CA PHE A 121 5.94 -0.78 15.62
C PHE A 121 4.65 -0.43 16.36
N MET A 122 4.58 -0.72 17.66
CA MET A 122 3.36 -0.48 18.43
C MET A 122 3.02 1.00 18.53
N GLU A 123 4.03 1.87 18.65
CA GLU A 123 3.86 3.32 18.68
C GLU A 123 3.38 3.82 17.31
N ALA A 124 4.13 3.54 16.24
CA ALA A 124 3.79 3.96 14.89
C ALA A 124 2.41 3.44 14.44
N PHE A 125 2.06 2.21 14.79
CA PHE A 125 0.75 1.61 14.52
C PHE A 125 -0.38 2.32 15.26
N THR A 126 -0.18 2.62 16.55
CA THR A 126 -1.20 3.29 17.37
C THR A 126 -1.43 4.72 16.91
N GLU A 127 -0.35 5.46 16.62
CA GLU A 127 -0.42 6.82 16.10
C GLU A 127 -1.10 6.86 14.72
N SER A 128 -0.79 5.87 13.88
CA SER A 128 -1.37 5.76 12.54
C SER A 128 -2.82 5.28 12.51
N MET A 129 -3.43 4.99 13.66
CA MET A 129 -4.80 4.49 13.73
C MET A 129 -5.86 5.58 13.53
N PHE A 130 -5.53 6.83 13.88
CA PHE A 130 -6.43 7.97 13.73
C PHE A 130 -6.48 8.44 12.28
N PHE A 131 -7.66 8.86 11.81
CA PHE A 131 -7.73 9.58 10.53
C PHE A 131 -7.16 10.98 10.73
N VAL A 132 -6.30 11.39 9.81
CA VAL A 132 -5.76 12.75 9.81
C VAL A 132 -6.89 13.71 9.43
N ARG A 133 -6.96 14.86 10.09
CA ARG A 133 -7.77 15.96 9.56
C ARG A 133 -6.95 16.58 8.43
N GLY A 134 -7.44 16.43 7.20
CA GLY A 134 -6.96 17.23 6.07
C GLY A 134 -7.23 18.70 6.27
#